data_AF-A0AAD6IH19-F1
#
_entry.id   AF-A0AAD6IH19-F1
#
_cell.length_a   1.000
_cell.length_b   1.000
_cell.length_c   1.000
_cell.angle_alpha   90.00
_cell.angle_beta   90.00
_cell.angle_gamma   90.00
#
_symmetry.space_group_name_H-M   'P 1'
#
loop_
_entity.id
_entity.type
_entity.pdbx_description
1 polymer ?
#
loop_
_entity_poly.entity_id
_entity_poly.type
_entity_poly.pdbx_seq_one_letter_code
_entity_poly.pdbx_strand_id
1 'polypeptide(L)'
;MLTKFGKLDALINNAGVQLDPQLAAGELSQREMWNQLWNINTVGTQIVTSTFIRLLLQSPDPRLLFITSGTSTLAGTENLTLPVNCYPPGGGLRLNLVLQPSAARNVA
;
A
#
# COMPACT_ATOMS: atom_id res chain seq x y z
N MET A 1 -7.07 -17.52 -21.28
CA MET A 1 -5.74 -16.88 -21.22
C MET A 1 -4.60 -17.90 -21.33
N LEU A 2 -4.59 -18.99 -20.55
CA LEU A 2 -3.54 -20.03 -20.60
C LEU A 2 -3.38 -20.71 -21.97
N THR A 3 -4.40 -20.69 -22.82
CA THR A 3 -4.38 -21.33 -24.14
C THR A 3 -3.68 -20.51 -25.23
N LYS A 4 -3.35 -19.24 -24.98
CA LYS A 4 -2.75 -18.34 -25.98
C LYS A 4 -1.24 -18.18 -25.81
N PHE A 5 -0.74 -18.29 -24.58
CA PHE A 5 0.69 -18.15 -24.26
C PHE A 5 1.07 -19.21 -23.22
N GLY A 6 2.10 -20.01 -23.51
CA GLY A 6 2.52 -21.15 -22.68
C GLY A 6 3.42 -20.79 -21.48
N LYS A 7 3.82 -19.52 -21.36
CA LYS A 7 4.67 -19.00 -20.27
C LYS A 7 4.28 -17.56 -19.92
N LEU A 8 4.80 -17.09 -18.79
CA LEU A 8 4.69 -15.69 -18.34
C LEU A 8 6.09 -15.13 -18.15
N ASP A 9 6.46 -14.06 -18.85
CA ASP A 9 7.80 -13.47 -18.71
C ASP A 9 7.83 -12.35 -17.65
N ALA A 10 6.74 -11.59 -17.54
CA ALA A 10 6.62 -10.50 -16.58
C ALA A 10 5.22 -10.44 -15.96
N LEU A 11 5.16 -10.26 -14.64
CA LEU A 11 3.95 -9.95 -13.90
C LEU A 11 4.08 -8.56 -13.26
N ILE A 12 3.17 -7.66 -13.61
CA ILE A 12 3.12 -6.30 -13.08
C ILE A 12 1.82 -6.12 -12.30
N ASN A 13 1.92 -6.13 -10.98
CA ASN A 13 0.83 -5.83 -10.07
C ASN A 13 0.65 -4.31 -9.98
N ASN A 14 -0.15 -3.75 -10.90
CA ASN A 14 -0.45 -2.31 -10.96
C ASN A 14 -1.88 -1.94 -10.52
N ALA A 15 -2.79 -2.93 -10.43
CA ALA A 15 -4.15 -2.65 -10.00
C ALA A 15 -4.15 -2.03 -8.59
N GLY A 16 -4.79 -0.88 -8.45
CA GLY A 16 -4.87 -0.13 -7.21
C GLY A 16 -6.08 0.78 -7.18
N VAL A 17 -6.57 1.08 -5.98
CA VAL A 17 -7.69 2.00 -5.76
C VAL A 17 -7.41 2.91 -4.57
N GLN A 18 -7.92 4.14 -4.63
CA GLN A 18 -8.00 5.08 -3.51
C GLN A 18 -9.49 5.36 -3.27
N LEU A 19 -9.96 5.19 -2.03
CA LEU A 19 -11.38 5.24 -1.68
C LEU A 19 -11.74 6.31 -0.64
N ASP A 20 -10.76 7.12 -0.21
CA ASP A 20 -10.95 8.24 0.70
C ASP A 20 -12.03 9.23 0.20
N PRO A 21 -12.12 9.58 -1.11
CA PRO A 21 -13.19 10.44 -1.60
C PRO A 21 -14.59 9.86 -1.42
N GLN A 22 -14.76 8.56 -1.64
CA GLN A 22 -16.03 7.85 -1.49
C GLN A 22 -16.45 7.76 -0.02
N LEU A 23 -15.49 7.56 0.89
CA LEU A 23 -15.75 7.67 2.32
C LEU A 23 -16.19 9.09 2.70
N ALA A 24 -15.48 10.11 2.20
CA ALA A 24 -15.80 11.52 2.48
C ALA A 24 -17.18 11.94 1.92
N ALA A 25 -17.60 11.35 0.79
CA ALA A 25 -18.91 11.54 0.20
C ALA A 25 -20.03 10.75 0.91
N GLY A 26 -19.70 9.89 1.87
CA GLY A 26 -20.66 9.02 2.57
C GLY A 26 -21.19 7.86 1.72
N GLU A 27 -20.53 7.55 0.61
CA GLU A 27 -20.90 6.46 -0.31
C GLU A 27 -20.47 5.08 0.23
N LEU A 28 -19.46 5.06 1.10
CA LEU A 28 -18.94 3.86 1.76
C LEU A 28 -18.83 4.09 3.26
N SER A 29 -19.15 3.07 4.05
CA SER A 29 -18.71 3.03 5.45
C SER A 29 -17.20 2.82 5.53
N GLN A 30 -16.60 3.21 6.67
CA GLN A 30 -15.17 2.97 6.90
C GLN A 30 -14.78 1.50 6.75
N ARG A 31 -15.63 0.57 7.21
CA ARG A 31 -15.36 -0.87 7.11
C ARG A 31 -15.37 -1.35 5.66
N GLU A 32 -16.32 -0.90 4.86
CA GLU A 32 -16.40 -1.24 3.44
C GLU A 32 -15.20 -0.69 2.68
N MET A 33 -14.83 0.58 2.93
CA MET A 33 -13.67 1.22 2.34
C MET A 33 -12.38 0.43 2.64
N TRP A 34 -12.11 0.12 3.91
CA TRP A 34 -10.90 -0.61 4.30
C TRP A 34 -10.86 -2.03 3.74
N ASN A 35 -11.98 -2.76 3.77
CA ASN A 35 -12.04 -4.10 3.19
C ASN A 35 -11.74 -4.07 1.69
N GLN A 36 -12.30 -3.10 0.94
CA GLN A 36 -12.04 -2.98 -0.50
C GLN A 36 -10.59 -2.58 -0.81
N LEU A 37 -10.04 -1.59 -0.10
CA LEU A 37 -8.64 -1.17 -0.23
C LEU A 37 -7.69 -2.35 -0.02
N TRP A 38 -7.85 -3.10 1.08
CA TRP A 38 -7.01 -4.26 1.37
C TRP A 38 -7.18 -5.39 0.35
N ASN A 39 -8.41 -5.63 -0.09
CA ASN A 39 -8.70 -6.65 -1.09
C ASN A 39 -8.01 -6.36 -2.43
N ILE A 40 -8.04 -5.11 -2.90
CA ILE A 40 -7.47 -4.76 -4.22
C ILE A 40 -5.95 -4.54 -4.11
N ASN A 41 -5.50 -3.65 -3.22
CA ASN A 41 -4.12 -3.16 -3.22
C ASN A 41 -3.13 -4.18 -2.63
N THR A 42 -3.60 -5.08 -1.75
CA THR A 42 -2.73 -6.02 -1.03
C THR A 42 -3.05 -7.49 -1.34
N VAL A 43 -4.25 -7.95 -1.00
CA VAL A 43 -4.59 -9.37 -1.10
C VAL A 43 -4.67 -9.79 -2.57
N GLY A 44 -5.30 -8.98 -3.42
CA GLY A 44 -5.46 -9.26 -4.85
C GLY A 44 -4.13 -9.46 -5.56
N THR A 45 -3.14 -8.59 -5.30
CA THR A 45 -1.80 -8.71 -5.89
C THR A 45 -1.09 -9.99 -5.44
N GLN A 46 -1.26 -10.39 -4.17
CA GLN A 46 -0.73 -11.65 -3.65
C GLN A 46 -1.40 -12.88 -4.28
N ILE A 47 -2.73 -12.86 -4.43
CA ILE A 47 -3.49 -13.94 -5.07
C ILE A 47 -3.09 -14.07 -6.54
N VAL A 48 -3.02 -12.97 -7.29
CA VAL A 48 -2.56 -12.98 -8.69
C VAL A 48 -1.14 -13.54 -8.79
N THR A 49 -0.22 -13.07 -7.95
CA THR A 49 1.15 -13.55 -7.93
C THR A 49 1.22 -15.05 -7.65
N SER A 50 0.58 -15.52 -6.58
CA SER A 50 0.58 -16.96 -6.24
C SER A 50 -0.06 -17.83 -7.32
N THR A 51 -1.09 -17.34 -8.00
CA THR A 51 -1.77 -18.04 -9.09
C THR A 51 -0.85 -18.23 -10.30
N PHE A 52 -0.07 -17.21 -10.66
CA PHE A 52 0.73 -17.21 -11.89
C PHE A 52 2.21 -17.52 -11.67
N ILE A 53 2.70 -17.65 -10.43
CA ILE A 53 4.12 -17.82 -10.12
C ILE A 53 4.73 -19.05 -10.82
N ARG A 54 3.96 -20.12 -11.00
CA ARG A 54 4.42 -21.34 -11.69
C ARG A 54 4.71 -21.11 -13.18
N LEU A 55 3.99 -20.20 -13.83
CA LEU A 55 4.26 -19.82 -15.22
C LEU A 55 5.41 -18.82 -15.31
N LEU A 56 5.50 -17.91 -14.32
CA LEU A 56 6.57 -16.93 -14.26
C LEU A 56 7.94 -17.61 -14.15
N LEU A 57 8.04 -18.63 -13.29
CA LEU A 57 9.28 -19.38 -13.07
C LEU A 57 9.71 -20.26 -14.28
N GLN A 58 8.89 -20.39 -15.31
CA GLN A 58 9.29 -21.03 -16.57
C GLN A 58 10.01 -20.06 -17.51
N SER A 59 9.96 -18.76 -17.24
CA SER A 59 10.74 -17.77 -17.98
C SER A 59 12.23 -17.89 -17.61
N PRO A 60 13.16 -17.82 -18.58
CA PRO A 60 14.59 -17.73 -18.30
C PRO A 60 14.99 -16.39 -17.65
N ASP A 61 14.17 -15.34 -17.77
CA ASP A 61 14.36 -14.02 -17.15
C ASP A 61 13.02 -13.53 -16.55
N PRO A 62 12.60 -14.06 -15.39
CA PRO A 62 11.31 -13.73 -14.79
C PRO A 62 11.32 -12.35 -14.14
N ARG A 63 10.29 -11.53 -14.41
CA ARG A 63 10.12 -10.21 -13.78
C ARG A 63 8.83 -10.15 -12.97
N LEU A 64 8.95 -9.88 -11.68
CA LEU A 64 7.82 -9.60 -10.80
C LEU A 64 7.93 -8.16 -10.28
N LEU A 65 6.96 -7.32 -10.62
CA LEU A 65 6.93 -5.92 -10.21
C LEU A 65 5.62 -5.60 -9.48
N PHE A 66 5.73 -4.94 -8.34
CA PHE A 66 4.61 -4.35 -7.63
C PHE A 66 4.69 -2.83 -7.77
N ILE A 67 3.60 -2.22 -8.22
CA ILE A 67 3.48 -0.76 -8.25
C ILE A 67 2.85 -0.33 -6.93
N THR A 68 3.63 0.37 -6.11
CA THR A 68 3.22 0.88 -4.79
C THR A 68 3.11 2.41 -4.80
N SER A 69 2.67 2.99 -3.69
CA SER A 69 2.60 4.44 -3.51
C SER A 69 3.81 4.97 -2.73
N GLY A 70 4.21 6.22 -3.00
CA GLY A 70 5.19 6.94 -2.18
C GLY A 70 4.77 7.10 -0.72
N THR A 71 3.47 6.98 -0.42
CA THR A 71 2.90 7.02 0.93
C THR A 71 3.04 5.70 1.71
N SER A 72 3.50 4.62 1.07
CA SER A 72 3.55 3.28 1.69
C SER A 72 4.82 3.04 2.52
N THR A 73 5.73 4.01 2.62
CA THR A 73 6.97 3.85 3.37
C THR A 73 6.84 4.45 4.77
N LEU A 74 7.33 3.73 5.78
CA LEU A 74 7.31 4.22 7.16
C LEU A 74 8.11 5.52 7.31
N ALA A 75 9.33 5.57 6.75
CA ALA A 75 10.14 6.78 6.74
C ALA A 75 9.46 7.93 5.98
N GLY A 76 8.72 7.62 4.91
CA GLY A 76 7.94 8.62 4.18
C GLY A 76 6.81 9.22 5.00
N THR A 77 6.19 8.45 5.91
CA THR A 77 5.13 8.94 6.82
C THR A 77 5.65 10.00 7.79
N GLU A 78 6.93 9.98 8.16
CA GLU A 78 7.53 10.99 9.05
C GLU A 78 7.76 12.34 8.34
N ASN A 79 7.67 12.38 7.02
CA ASN A 79 7.87 13.61 6.26
C ASN A 79 6.63 14.52 6.32
N LEU A 80 6.58 15.39 7.32
CA LEU A 80 5.51 16.37 7.51
C LEU A 80 5.50 17.52 6.49
N THR A 81 6.45 17.57 5.53
CA THR A 81 6.34 18.51 4.40
C THR A 81 5.31 18.05 3.38
N LEU A 82 4.90 16.78 3.42
CA LEU A 82 3.88 16.23 2.54
C LEU A 82 2.50 16.37 3.21
N PRO A 83 1.53 17.06 2.57
CA PRO A 83 0.21 17.27 3.17
C PRO A 83 -0.52 15.99 3.58
N VAL A 84 -0.29 14.88 2.87
CA VAL A 84 -0.88 13.56 3.17
C VAL A 84 -0.44 12.97 4.51
N ASN A 85 0.71 13.41 5.05
CA ASN A 85 1.23 12.97 6.34
C ASN A 85 0.83 13.89 7.49
N CYS A 86 0.18 15.02 7.19
CA CYS A 86 -0.24 15.99 8.19
C CYS A 86 -1.63 15.63 8.73
N TYR A 87 -1.80 15.80 10.04
CA TYR A 87 -3.12 15.72 10.64
C TYR A 87 -3.96 16.95 10.26
N PRO A 88 -5.26 16.79 9.99
CA PRO A 88 -6.14 17.93 9.74
C PRO A 88 -6.23 18.83 10.99
N PRO A 89 -6.26 20.17 10.82
CA PRO A 89 -6.44 21.09 11.94
C PRO A 89 -7.83 20.86 12.58
N GLY A 90 -7.89 20.46 13.85
CA GLY A 90 -9.17 20.24 14.56
C GLY A 90 -9.28 18.95 15.36
N GLY A 91 -8.29 18.06 15.29
CA GLY A 91 -8.19 16.91 16.21
C GLY A 91 -8.76 15.62 15.65
N GLY A 92 -7.87 14.72 15.25
CA GLY A 92 -8.17 13.30 15.05
C GLY A 92 -7.26 12.47 15.95
N LEU A 93 -7.88 11.68 16.84
CA LEU A 93 -7.28 10.70 17.77
C LEU A 93 -5.93 11.10 18.41
N ARG A 94 -6.00 11.77 19.57
CA ARG A 94 -4.89 11.77 20.54
C ARG A 94 -4.76 10.37 21.15
N LEU A 95 -4.18 9.43 20.42
CA LEU A 95 -3.51 8.31 21.06
C LEU A 95 -2.28 8.91 21.74
N ASN A 96 -2.32 9.04 23.07
CA ASN A 96 -1.16 9.29 23.90
C ASN A 96 -0.20 8.08 23.83
N LEU A 97 0.29 7.75 22.64
CA LEU A 97 1.47 6.92 22.51
C LEU A 97 2.62 7.83 22.90
N VAL A 98 2.99 7.77 24.17
CA VAL A 98 4.20 8.39 24.71
C VAL A 98 5.39 7.71 24.02
N LEU A 99 5.71 8.13 22.80
CA LEU A 99 7.07 8.05 22.30
C LEU A 99 7.75 9.31 22.84
N GLN A 100 8.21 9.23 24.09
CA GLN A 100 9.21 10.17 24.58
C GLN A 100 10.35 10.16 23.58
N PRO A 101 10.73 11.32 22.99
CA PRO A 101 12.00 11.41 22.29
C PRO A 101 13.08 11.08 23.32
N SER A 102 13.88 10.05 23.07
CA SER A 102 15.11 9.86 23.84
C SER A 102 15.90 11.16 23.70
N ALA A 103 16.00 11.90 24.81
CA ALA A 103 16.76 13.14 24.86
C ALA A 103 18.15 12.87 24.26
N ALA A 104 18.46 13.57 23.18
CA ALA A 104 19.83 13.68 22.72
C ALA A 104 20.62 14.28 23.88
N ARG A 105 21.44 13.45 24.52
CA ARG A 105 22.45 13.91 25.47
C ARG A 105 23.43 14.76 24.67
N ASN A 106 23.28 16.09 24.75
CA ASN A 106 24.38 16.99 24.52
C ASN A 106 25.40 16.73 25.63
N VAL A 107 26.49 16.06 25.26
CA VAL A 107 27.70 16.01 26.07
C VAL A 107 28.54 17.19 25.60
N ALA A 108 28.58 18.24 26.41
CA ALA A 108 29.66 19.22 26.41
C ALA A 108 30.82 18.68 27.25
#